data_AF-A0A4V2W5E2-F1
#
_entry.id   AF-A0A4V2W5E2-F1
#
_cell.length_a   1.000
_cell.length_b   1.000
_cell.length_c   1.000
_cell.angle_alpha   90.00
_cell.angle_beta   90.00
_cell.angle_gamma   90.00
#
_symmetry.space_group_name_H-M   'P 1'
#
loop_
_entity.id
_entity.type
_entity.pdbx_description
1 polymer ?
#
loop_
_entity_poly.entity_id
_entity_poly.type
_entity_poly.pdbx_seq_one_letter_code
_entity_poly.pdbx_strand_id
1 'polypeptide(L)'
;MKTNDALEKGVLTGCLRISKESIFTGLNNFNVYSIMDEQSSTRFGFTQQEVNELLNEYNFLEQKDEVKEWYDGYRFGSTEIYNPWSVLKYVLKAIQSKPEPESFWANTSSNELVVSYIENANYNIYQEFLALMQGQSLIKRLKLDLTYQEMDNQDNVYSFLLLTGYLKVIREIDMNTYELVIPNKEVYEIYNNLFMDYFKTYTNERKASFVKALLEENEEAADSILSDILMKTISYYDNNEAFYHGLLMGLLSDYIVESNKEIGEGRADIIIYPHTFNGKVIIIECKHSSRIEEIVSDSRKGAQQIKDRKYLQGVLSIGYKEAIGYGIAFHKKRCKITMIK
;
A
#
# COMPACT_ATOMS: atom_id res chain seq x y z
N MET A 1 -31.58 -23.52 -18.84
CA MET A 1 -32.09 -24.09 -17.56
C MET A 1 -33.61 -24.23 -17.56
N LYS A 2 -34.42 -23.18 -17.81
CA LYS A 2 -35.90 -23.29 -17.76
C LYS A 2 -36.54 -24.31 -18.71
N THR A 3 -35.89 -24.65 -19.81
CA THR A 3 -36.38 -25.60 -20.84
C THR A 3 -35.50 -26.86 -20.91
N ASN A 4 -34.73 -27.15 -19.85
CA ASN A 4 -33.87 -28.33 -19.81
C ASN A 4 -34.53 -29.40 -18.95
N ASP A 5 -35.12 -30.38 -19.61
CA ASP A 5 -35.90 -31.46 -19.03
C ASP A 5 -35.04 -32.46 -18.22
N ALA A 6 -33.71 -32.36 -18.32
CA ALA A 6 -32.75 -33.21 -17.63
C ALA A 6 -32.11 -32.55 -16.39
N LEU A 7 -32.38 -31.27 -16.11
CA LEU A 7 -31.75 -30.55 -14.99
C LEU A 7 -32.65 -30.57 -13.75
N GLU A 8 -32.34 -31.45 -12.80
CA GLU A 8 -33.02 -31.52 -11.49
C GLU A 8 -32.60 -30.38 -10.55
N LYS A 9 -31.29 -30.08 -10.45
CA LYS A 9 -30.74 -29.03 -9.59
C LYS A 9 -29.43 -28.48 -10.14
N GLY A 10 -29.23 -27.17 -10.02
CA GLY A 10 -27.95 -26.49 -10.28
C GLY A 10 -27.58 -25.59 -9.11
N VAL A 11 -26.30 -25.59 -8.74
CA VAL A 11 -25.74 -24.66 -7.76
C VAL A 11 -24.68 -23.82 -8.47
N LEU A 12 -24.74 -22.51 -8.25
CA LEU A 12 -23.81 -21.55 -8.83
C LEU A 12 -23.18 -20.78 -7.68
N THR A 13 -21.85 -20.84 -7.60
CA THR A 13 -21.05 -20.20 -6.57
C THR A 13 -20.09 -19.22 -7.21
N GLY A 14 -19.89 -18.08 -6.56
CA GLY A 14 -18.95 -17.06 -6.98
C GLY A 14 -18.93 -15.93 -5.96
N CYS A 15 -17.92 -15.07 -6.05
CA CYS A 15 -17.78 -13.92 -5.16
C CYS A 15 -18.81 -12.82 -5.48
N LEU A 16 -19.21 -12.69 -6.75
CA LEU A 16 -20.14 -11.66 -7.21
C LEU A 16 -21.44 -12.28 -7.73
N ARG A 17 -22.52 -11.50 -7.67
CA ARG A 17 -23.83 -11.90 -8.16
C ARG A 17 -23.82 -11.96 -9.69
N ILE A 18 -24.25 -13.10 -10.22
CA ILE A 18 -24.45 -13.27 -11.66
C ILE A 18 -25.82 -12.68 -11.98
N SER A 19 -25.86 -11.44 -12.48
CA SER A 19 -27.12 -10.79 -12.80
C SER A 19 -27.70 -11.29 -14.12
N LYS A 20 -29.01 -11.50 -14.10
CA LYS A 20 -29.90 -11.17 -15.21
C LYS A 20 -31.29 -10.89 -14.65
N GLU A 21 -31.42 -9.85 -13.82
CA GLU A 21 -32.74 -9.24 -13.60
C GLU A 21 -33.07 -8.38 -14.83
N SER A 22 -33.44 -9.09 -15.90
CA SER A 22 -34.12 -8.51 -17.03
C SER A 22 -35.58 -8.32 -16.63
N ILE A 23 -36.18 -7.18 -17.01
CA ILE A 23 -37.65 -7.00 -17.01
C ILE A 23 -38.39 -8.04 -17.88
N PHE A 24 -37.66 -8.87 -18.63
CA PHE A 24 -38.19 -9.96 -19.44
C PHE A 24 -38.05 -11.32 -18.74
N THR A 25 -38.89 -12.27 -19.14
CA THR A 25 -39.17 -13.60 -18.55
C THR A 25 -38.02 -14.63 -18.57
N GLY A 26 -36.76 -14.18 -18.46
CA GLY A 26 -35.57 -15.03 -18.30
C GLY A 26 -35.51 -15.76 -16.95
N LEU A 27 -34.38 -16.40 -16.65
CA LEU A 27 -34.12 -17.05 -15.35
C LEU A 27 -34.20 -16.03 -14.20
N ASN A 28 -35.26 -16.11 -13.38
CA ASN A 28 -35.62 -15.09 -12.39
C ASN A 28 -36.00 -15.63 -11.00
N ASN A 29 -35.88 -16.94 -10.76
CA ASN A 29 -36.29 -17.60 -9.51
C ASN A 29 -35.09 -18.23 -8.78
N PHE A 30 -34.07 -17.42 -8.44
CA PHE A 30 -32.92 -17.91 -7.66
C PHE A 30 -33.13 -17.65 -6.18
N ASN A 31 -32.89 -18.67 -5.35
CA ASN A 31 -32.54 -18.43 -3.95
C ASN A 31 -31.09 -17.99 -3.93
N VAL A 32 -30.83 -16.79 -3.42
CA VAL A 32 -29.49 -16.22 -3.31
C VAL A 32 -29.12 -16.20 -1.84
N TYR A 33 -27.97 -16.77 -1.53
CA TYR A 33 -27.37 -16.76 -0.20
C TYR A 33 -26.02 -16.06 -0.30
N SER A 34 -25.91 -14.93 0.38
CA SER A 34 -24.68 -14.17 0.54
C SER A 34 -23.86 -14.70 1.71
N ILE A 35 -22.65 -14.17 1.87
CA ILE A 35 -21.80 -14.42 3.04
C ILE A 35 -22.38 -13.85 4.34
N MET A 36 -23.38 -12.98 4.28
CA MET A 36 -24.03 -12.40 5.47
C MET A 36 -25.17 -13.28 5.99
N ASP A 37 -25.63 -14.26 5.21
CA ASP A 37 -26.76 -15.10 5.57
C ASP A 37 -26.33 -16.28 6.45
N GLU A 38 -26.96 -16.46 7.62
CA GLU A 38 -26.63 -17.56 8.54
C GLU A 38 -26.72 -18.96 7.89
N GLN A 39 -27.55 -19.12 6.86
CA GLN A 39 -27.70 -20.39 6.14
C GLN A 39 -26.43 -20.82 5.38
N SER A 40 -25.55 -19.87 5.04
CA SER A 40 -24.28 -20.11 4.35
C SER A 40 -23.07 -20.09 5.29
N SER A 41 -23.25 -19.69 6.56
CA SER A 41 -22.18 -19.39 7.54
C SER A 41 -21.10 -20.45 7.70
N THR A 42 -21.45 -21.73 7.61
CA THR A 42 -20.51 -22.87 7.75
C THR A 42 -20.36 -23.70 6.47
N ARG A 43 -20.83 -23.20 5.33
CA ARG A 43 -20.88 -23.96 4.06
C ARG A 43 -19.66 -23.75 3.18
N PHE A 44 -18.90 -22.69 3.43
CA PHE A 44 -17.76 -22.28 2.63
C PHE A 44 -16.64 -21.89 3.59
N GLY A 45 -15.50 -22.58 3.52
CA GLY A 45 -14.40 -22.33 4.44
C GLY A 45 -14.17 -23.44 5.45
N PHE A 46 -13.24 -23.23 6.38
CA PHE A 46 -13.09 -24.07 7.58
C PHE A 46 -13.41 -23.28 8.83
N THR A 47 -14.06 -23.93 9.78
CA THR A 47 -14.25 -23.43 11.14
C THR A 47 -12.98 -23.63 11.97
N GLN A 48 -12.87 -22.92 13.09
CA GLN A 48 -11.78 -23.12 14.05
C GLN A 48 -11.63 -24.59 14.47
N GLN A 49 -12.76 -25.29 14.65
CA GLN A 49 -12.75 -26.70 15.05
C GLN A 49 -12.12 -27.58 13.96
N GLU A 50 -12.57 -27.42 12.72
CA GLU A 50 -12.04 -28.20 11.58
C GLU A 50 -10.55 -27.92 11.35
N VAL A 51 -10.10 -26.66 11.52
CA VAL A 51 -8.67 -26.32 11.45
C VAL A 51 -7.88 -26.98 12.57
N ASN A 52 -8.38 -26.98 13.80
CA ASN A 52 -7.71 -27.64 14.92
C ASN A 52 -7.63 -29.17 14.71
N GLU A 53 -8.70 -29.78 14.21
CA GLU A 53 -8.74 -31.21 13.89
C GLU A 53 -7.71 -31.56 12.80
N LEU A 54 -7.68 -30.78 11.71
CA LEU A 54 -6.71 -30.94 10.63
C LEU A 54 -5.27 -30.78 11.13
N LEU A 55 -4.98 -29.73 11.89
CA LEU A 55 -3.62 -29.52 12.44
C LEU A 55 -3.21 -30.65 13.38
N ASN A 56 -4.14 -31.14 14.21
CA ASN A 56 -3.87 -32.23 15.13
C ASN A 56 -3.59 -33.56 14.40
N GLU A 57 -4.32 -33.86 13.31
CA GLU A 57 -4.09 -35.06 12.49
C GLU A 57 -2.65 -35.14 11.97
N TYR A 58 -2.04 -34.00 11.65
CA TYR A 58 -0.66 -33.91 11.15
C TYR A 58 0.37 -33.52 12.21
N ASN A 59 0.02 -33.50 13.50
CA ASN A 59 0.89 -33.13 14.62
C ASN A 59 1.40 -31.66 14.60
N PHE A 60 0.60 -30.73 14.07
CA PHE A 60 0.88 -29.30 14.00
C PHE A 60 -0.05 -28.43 14.86
N LEU A 61 -0.70 -29.02 15.87
CA LEU A 61 -1.65 -28.30 16.74
C LEU A 61 -0.99 -27.14 17.52
N GLU A 62 0.32 -27.23 17.79
CA GLU A 62 1.08 -26.14 18.44
C GLU A 62 1.12 -24.86 17.59
N GLN A 63 0.94 -24.96 16.27
CA GLN A 63 0.93 -23.83 15.35
C GLN A 63 -0.46 -23.19 15.15
N LYS A 64 -1.49 -23.65 15.88
CA LYS A 64 -2.87 -23.17 15.70
C LYS A 64 -3.03 -21.64 15.78
N ASP A 65 -2.27 -20.98 16.66
CA ASP A 65 -2.40 -19.53 16.88
C ASP A 65 -1.75 -18.75 15.72
N GLU A 66 -0.65 -19.28 15.16
CA GLU A 66 -0.02 -18.76 13.94
C GLU A 66 -0.94 -18.94 12.73
N VAL A 67 -1.55 -20.12 12.58
CA VAL A 67 -2.52 -20.41 11.52
C VAL A 67 -3.74 -19.49 11.65
N LYS A 68 -4.18 -19.20 12.88
CA LYS A 68 -5.26 -18.24 13.14
C LYS A 68 -4.87 -16.82 12.71
N GLU A 69 -3.71 -16.33 13.13
CA GLU A 69 -3.22 -14.99 12.76
C GLU A 69 -3.14 -14.80 11.23
N TRP A 70 -2.71 -15.84 10.52
CA TRP A 70 -2.46 -15.77 9.08
C TRP A 70 -3.68 -16.04 8.21
N TYR A 71 -4.54 -16.97 8.59
CA TYR A 71 -5.56 -17.53 7.69
C TYR A 71 -6.99 -17.48 8.20
N ASP A 72 -7.20 -17.19 9.50
CA ASP A 72 -8.52 -16.89 10.05
C ASP A 72 -8.87 -15.43 9.80
N GLY A 73 -10.14 -15.13 9.61
CA GLY A 73 -10.55 -13.73 9.71
C GLY A 73 -11.71 -13.36 8.84
N TYR A 74 -12.40 -14.30 8.21
CA TYR A 74 -13.67 -14.04 7.55
C TYR A 74 -14.81 -14.28 8.52
N ARG A 75 -15.86 -13.48 8.39
CA ARG A 75 -17.07 -13.64 9.19
C ARG A 75 -18.23 -13.89 8.25
N PHE A 76 -18.71 -15.14 8.20
CA PHE A 76 -19.87 -15.50 7.41
C PHE A 76 -21.06 -15.66 8.36
N GLY A 77 -22.03 -14.76 8.26
CA GLY A 77 -23.06 -14.57 9.29
C GLY A 77 -22.43 -14.39 10.68
N SER A 78 -22.68 -15.33 11.57
CA SER A 78 -22.16 -15.34 12.95
C SER A 78 -20.87 -16.14 13.14
N THR A 79 -20.34 -16.80 12.11
CA THR A 79 -19.24 -17.76 12.24
C THR A 79 -17.90 -17.21 11.70
N GLU A 80 -16.82 -17.43 12.46
CA GLU A 80 -15.44 -17.20 12.01
C GLU A 80 -15.00 -18.32 11.07
N ILE A 81 -14.49 -17.93 9.92
CA ILE A 81 -14.17 -18.82 8.82
C ILE A 81 -12.76 -18.54 8.30
N TYR A 82 -12.04 -19.63 8.08
CA TYR A 82 -10.71 -19.68 7.49
C TYR A 82 -10.77 -19.90 5.99
N ASN A 83 -9.78 -19.37 5.27
CA ASN A 83 -9.56 -19.71 3.86
C ASN A 83 -9.06 -21.18 3.73
N PRO A 84 -9.82 -22.09 3.07
CA PRO A 84 -9.42 -23.49 2.98
C PRO A 84 -8.12 -23.69 2.21
N TRP A 85 -7.91 -22.92 1.14
CA TRP A 85 -6.73 -23.05 0.31
C TRP A 85 -5.48 -22.72 1.11
N SER A 86 -5.47 -21.60 1.83
CA SER A 86 -4.32 -21.16 2.61
C SER A 86 -4.01 -22.14 3.75
N VAL A 87 -5.04 -22.63 4.46
CA VAL A 87 -4.86 -23.65 5.52
C VAL A 87 -4.31 -24.96 4.95
N LEU A 88 -4.89 -25.48 3.85
CA LEU A 88 -4.41 -26.72 3.23
C LEU A 88 -2.98 -26.59 2.71
N LYS A 89 -2.65 -25.43 2.13
CA LYS A 89 -1.29 -25.14 1.63
C LYS A 89 -0.27 -25.03 2.76
N TYR A 90 -0.65 -24.42 3.89
CA TYR A 90 0.17 -24.40 5.09
C TYR A 90 0.48 -25.83 5.57
N VAL A 91 -0.55 -26.65 5.76
CA VAL A 91 -0.39 -28.04 6.22
C VAL A 91 0.45 -28.84 5.24
N LEU A 92 0.20 -28.72 3.93
CA LEU A 92 1.01 -29.39 2.91
C LEU A 92 2.48 -29.00 2.97
N LYS A 93 2.78 -27.70 3.13
CA LYS A 93 4.15 -27.19 3.26
C LYS A 93 4.80 -27.69 4.55
N ALA A 94 4.07 -27.71 5.65
CA ALA A 94 4.52 -28.21 6.94
C ALA A 94 4.92 -29.70 6.86
N ILE A 95 4.14 -30.52 6.15
CA ILE A 95 4.46 -31.94 5.89
C ILE A 95 5.74 -32.08 5.04
N GLN A 96 5.91 -31.21 4.03
CA GLN A 96 7.02 -31.30 3.08
C GLN A 96 8.34 -30.73 3.60
N SER A 97 8.27 -29.77 4.54
CA SER A 97 9.44 -29.00 4.98
C SER A 97 9.29 -28.54 6.43
N LYS A 98 8.97 -27.26 6.66
CA LYS A 98 8.77 -26.65 7.96
C LYS A 98 7.40 -25.94 7.99
N PRO A 99 6.68 -25.98 9.13
CA PRO A 99 5.47 -25.19 9.32
C PRO A 99 5.83 -23.71 9.37
N GLU A 100 5.79 -23.07 8.20
CA GLU A 100 6.07 -21.65 8.03
C GLU A 100 4.98 -21.02 7.18
N PRO A 101 4.31 -19.98 7.70
CA PRO A 101 3.20 -19.35 7.03
C PRO A 101 3.70 -18.49 5.87
N GLU A 102 2.91 -18.47 4.81
CA GLU A 102 3.12 -17.68 3.61
C GLU A 102 1.78 -17.14 3.08
N SER A 103 1.86 -16.21 2.15
CA SER A 103 0.72 -15.69 1.41
C SER A 103 0.34 -16.62 0.24
N PHE A 104 -0.34 -17.73 0.54
CA PHE A 104 -0.75 -18.77 -0.40
C PHE A 104 -1.88 -18.35 -1.34
N TRP A 105 -2.80 -17.51 -0.88
CA TRP A 105 -3.93 -17.02 -1.66
C TRP A 105 -3.50 -16.01 -2.74
N ALA A 106 -2.57 -15.11 -2.41
CA ALA A 106 -2.04 -14.11 -3.32
C ALA A 106 -1.50 -14.67 -4.64
N ASN A 107 -0.94 -15.88 -4.59
CA ASN A 107 -0.36 -16.56 -5.74
C ASN A 107 -1.42 -17.18 -6.69
N THR A 108 -2.71 -17.06 -6.35
CA THR A 108 -3.82 -17.69 -7.08
C THR A 108 -4.87 -16.69 -7.58
N SER A 109 -4.88 -15.46 -7.08
CA SER A 109 -5.84 -14.42 -7.47
C SER A 109 -5.22 -13.44 -8.47
N SER A 110 -5.99 -13.07 -9.51
CA SER A 110 -5.67 -11.86 -10.28
C SER A 110 -5.99 -10.66 -9.38
N ASN A 111 -4.95 -10.11 -8.76
CA ASN A 111 -5.04 -8.91 -7.91
C ASN A 111 -5.15 -7.63 -8.74
N GLU A 112 -5.24 -7.74 -10.07
CA GLU A 112 -5.23 -6.64 -11.04
C GLU A 112 -6.30 -5.58 -10.74
N LEU A 113 -7.50 -5.99 -10.32
CA LEU A 113 -8.56 -5.05 -9.95
C LEU A 113 -8.23 -4.28 -8.67
N VAL A 114 -7.67 -4.95 -7.66
CA VAL A 114 -7.23 -4.28 -6.43
C VAL A 114 -6.10 -3.30 -6.72
N VAL A 115 -5.13 -3.71 -7.55
CA VAL A 115 -4.07 -2.84 -8.05
C VAL A 115 -4.67 -1.61 -8.74
N SER A 116 -5.60 -1.82 -9.68
CA SER A 116 -6.26 -0.74 -10.42
C SER A 116 -6.98 0.25 -9.50
N TYR A 117 -7.65 -0.22 -8.43
CA TYR A 117 -8.28 0.69 -7.47
C TYR A 117 -7.26 1.49 -6.66
N ILE A 118 -6.12 0.90 -6.29
CA ILE A 118 -5.04 1.59 -5.58
C ILE A 118 -4.37 2.61 -6.50
N GLU A 119 -4.07 2.23 -7.74
CA GLU A 119 -3.43 3.10 -8.73
C GLU A 119 -4.28 4.32 -9.10
N ASN A 120 -5.60 4.11 -9.24
CA ASN A 120 -6.57 5.15 -9.59
C ASN A 120 -7.26 5.76 -8.36
N ALA A 121 -6.75 5.48 -7.15
CA ALA A 121 -7.31 6.01 -5.91
C ALA A 121 -7.23 7.54 -5.88
N ASN A 122 -8.36 8.17 -5.56
CA ASN A 122 -8.34 9.57 -5.15
C ASN A 122 -7.73 9.71 -3.74
N TYR A 123 -7.45 10.95 -3.32
CA TYR A 123 -6.83 11.23 -2.02
C TYR A 123 -7.58 10.59 -0.84
N ASN A 124 -8.90 10.57 -0.85
CA ASN A 124 -9.70 9.98 0.23
C ASN A 124 -9.54 8.45 0.28
N ILE A 125 -9.70 7.77 -0.86
CA ILE A 125 -9.53 6.32 -0.95
C ILE A 125 -8.13 5.93 -0.48
N TYR A 126 -7.12 6.69 -0.88
CA TYR A 126 -5.74 6.48 -0.45
C TYR A 126 -5.54 6.61 1.07
N GLN A 127 -6.12 7.64 1.70
CA GLN A 127 -6.06 7.78 3.17
C GLN A 127 -6.80 6.64 3.89
N GLU A 128 -7.90 6.15 3.32
CA GLU A 128 -8.67 5.04 3.88
C GLU A 128 -7.90 3.71 3.80
N PHE A 129 -7.18 3.44 2.71
CA PHE A 129 -6.28 2.29 2.63
C PHE A 129 -5.12 2.40 3.62
N LEU A 130 -4.52 3.60 3.80
CA LEU A 130 -3.50 3.81 4.82
C LEU A 130 -4.04 3.52 6.23
N ALA A 131 -5.27 3.95 6.53
CA ALA A 131 -5.91 3.67 7.81
C ALA A 131 -6.05 2.15 8.05
N LEU A 132 -6.50 1.40 7.04
CA LEU A 132 -6.56 -0.07 7.08
C LEU A 132 -5.18 -0.70 7.32
N MET A 133 -4.14 -0.22 6.63
CA MET A 133 -2.77 -0.70 6.80
C MET A 133 -2.17 -0.37 8.18
N GLN A 134 -2.74 0.61 8.89
CA GLN A 134 -2.41 0.94 10.27
C GLN A 134 -3.26 0.16 11.29
N GLY A 135 -4.07 -0.79 10.83
CA GLY A 135 -4.96 -1.60 11.68
C GLY A 135 -6.24 -0.88 12.11
N GLN A 136 -6.56 0.28 11.52
CA GLN A 136 -7.81 0.99 11.77
C GLN A 136 -8.96 0.37 10.95
N SER A 137 -10.19 0.62 11.39
CA SER A 137 -11.41 0.20 10.69
C SER A 137 -12.00 1.31 9.83
N LEU A 138 -12.78 0.92 8.83
CA LEU A 138 -13.55 1.82 7.97
C LEU A 138 -15.04 1.59 8.15
N ILE A 139 -15.83 2.64 8.23
CA ILE A 139 -17.29 2.57 8.22
C ILE A 139 -17.77 2.89 6.80
N LYS A 140 -18.38 1.91 6.13
CA LYS A 140 -18.80 2.03 4.73
C LYS A 140 -20.19 1.47 4.50
N ARG A 141 -20.95 2.15 3.64
CA ARG A 141 -22.19 1.61 3.09
C ARG A 141 -21.86 0.68 1.93
N LEU A 142 -22.38 -0.53 1.94
CA LEU A 142 -22.04 -1.58 0.97
C LEU A 142 -23.25 -2.04 0.17
N LYS A 143 -22.94 -2.50 -1.04
CA LYS A 143 -23.86 -3.20 -1.94
C LYS A 143 -23.49 -4.67 -1.97
N LEU A 144 -24.18 -5.49 -1.18
CA LEU A 144 -23.87 -6.93 -1.05
C LEU A 144 -24.31 -7.77 -2.26
N ASP A 145 -25.16 -7.22 -3.12
CA ASP A 145 -25.63 -7.85 -4.34
C ASP A 145 -24.88 -7.36 -5.59
N LEU A 146 -23.61 -6.95 -5.42
CA LEU A 146 -22.76 -6.43 -6.48
C LEU A 146 -22.59 -7.44 -7.63
N THR A 147 -22.70 -6.93 -8.85
CA THR A 147 -22.58 -7.72 -10.08
C THR A 147 -21.26 -7.41 -10.81
N TYR A 148 -20.81 -8.31 -11.69
CA TYR A 148 -19.59 -8.10 -12.49
C TYR A 148 -19.64 -6.83 -13.36
N GLN A 149 -20.83 -6.39 -13.79
CA GLN A 149 -20.98 -5.17 -14.59
C GLN A 149 -20.75 -3.90 -13.77
N GLU A 150 -20.84 -4.00 -12.45
CA GLU A 150 -20.74 -2.89 -11.52
C GLU A 150 -19.40 -2.87 -10.79
N MET A 151 -18.51 -3.82 -11.10
CA MET A 151 -17.22 -3.95 -10.43
C MET A 151 -16.33 -2.74 -10.73
N ASP A 152 -16.25 -2.26 -11.98
CA ASP A 152 -15.35 -1.15 -12.34
C ASP A 152 -15.77 0.23 -11.78
N ASN A 153 -16.91 0.32 -11.08
CA ASN A 153 -17.34 1.55 -10.44
C ASN A 153 -16.59 1.77 -9.10
N GLN A 154 -15.89 2.91 -8.99
CA GLN A 154 -15.18 3.30 -7.78
C GLN A 154 -16.08 3.37 -6.53
N ASP A 155 -17.37 3.68 -6.68
CA ASP A 155 -18.33 3.69 -5.55
C ASP A 155 -18.53 2.30 -4.93
N ASN A 156 -18.26 1.24 -5.70
CA ASN A 156 -18.45 -0.14 -5.28
C ASN A 156 -17.17 -0.80 -4.76
N VAL A 157 -16.04 -0.08 -4.69
CA VAL A 157 -14.73 -0.64 -4.32
C VAL A 157 -14.79 -1.44 -3.01
N TYR A 158 -15.40 -0.88 -1.96
CA TYR A 158 -15.48 -1.54 -0.66
C TYR A 158 -16.41 -2.76 -0.66
N SER A 159 -17.45 -2.74 -1.49
CA SER A 159 -18.34 -3.89 -1.68
C SER A 159 -17.59 -5.01 -2.39
N PHE A 160 -16.84 -4.68 -3.44
CA PHE A 160 -15.99 -5.62 -4.15
C PHE A 160 -14.93 -6.22 -3.23
N LEU A 161 -14.18 -5.40 -2.49
CA LEU A 161 -13.13 -5.84 -1.58
C LEU A 161 -13.67 -6.77 -0.48
N LEU A 162 -14.87 -6.49 0.07
CA LEU A 162 -15.51 -7.40 1.01
C LEU A 162 -15.87 -8.73 0.34
N LEU A 163 -16.61 -8.69 -0.77
CA LEU A 163 -17.15 -9.88 -1.42
C LEU A 163 -16.06 -10.80 -2.01
N THR A 164 -14.89 -10.23 -2.34
CA THR A 164 -13.73 -10.97 -2.84
C THR A 164 -12.74 -11.38 -1.76
N GLY A 165 -12.99 -11.03 -0.49
CA GLY A 165 -12.20 -11.50 0.65
C GLY A 165 -10.97 -10.66 0.98
N TYR A 166 -10.87 -9.43 0.48
CA TYR A 166 -9.82 -8.49 0.90
C TYR A 166 -10.18 -7.69 2.16
N LEU A 167 -11.47 -7.61 2.49
CA LEU A 167 -11.96 -7.04 3.75
C LEU A 167 -12.88 -8.03 4.46
N LYS A 168 -13.02 -7.88 5.77
CA LYS A 168 -14.05 -8.54 6.58
C LYS A 168 -14.95 -7.52 7.26
N VAL A 169 -16.15 -7.97 7.63
CA VAL A 169 -17.06 -7.23 8.51
C VAL A 169 -16.73 -7.57 9.97
N ILE A 170 -16.51 -6.54 10.79
CA ILE A 170 -16.48 -6.67 12.26
C ILE A 170 -17.90 -6.69 12.81
N ARG A 171 -18.70 -5.70 12.39
CA ARG A 171 -20.11 -5.55 12.79
C ARG A 171 -20.89 -4.73 11.78
N GLU A 172 -22.21 -4.93 11.78
CA GLU A 172 -23.17 -4.05 11.14
C GLU A 172 -23.46 -2.87 12.08
N ILE A 173 -23.41 -1.66 11.53
CA ILE A 173 -23.65 -0.40 12.26
C ILE A 173 -25.10 0.06 12.06
N ASP A 174 -25.57 -0.03 10.83
CA ASP A 174 -26.94 0.30 10.39
C ASP A 174 -27.22 -0.42 9.06
N MET A 175 -28.42 -0.29 8.51
CA MET A 175 -28.84 -0.93 7.27
C MET A 175 -27.82 -0.70 6.14
N ASN A 176 -27.20 -1.80 5.71
CA ASN A 176 -26.14 -1.84 4.68
C ASN A 176 -24.87 -1.05 5.03
N THR A 177 -24.66 -0.67 6.28
CA THR A 177 -23.47 0.07 6.74
C THR A 177 -22.68 -0.78 7.71
N TYR A 178 -21.43 -1.03 7.36
CA TYR A 178 -20.59 -2.00 8.05
C TYR A 178 -19.26 -1.39 8.46
N GLU A 179 -18.73 -1.89 9.57
CA GLU A 179 -17.35 -1.64 9.99
C GLU A 179 -16.44 -2.73 9.41
N LEU A 180 -15.42 -2.30 8.66
CA LEU A 180 -14.55 -3.14 7.85
C LEU A 180 -13.09 -3.06 8.30
N VAL A 181 -12.39 -4.20 8.23
CA VAL A 181 -10.93 -4.29 8.43
C VAL A 181 -10.32 -5.30 7.47
N ILE A 182 -8.98 -5.29 7.37
CA ILE A 182 -8.22 -6.36 6.74
C ILE A 182 -8.43 -7.66 7.55
N PRO A 183 -8.76 -8.80 6.91
CA PRO A 183 -9.16 -10.01 7.62
C PRO A 183 -8.04 -10.63 8.44
N ASN A 184 -6.84 -10.72 7.86
CA ASN A 184 -5.74 -11.50 8.42
C ASN A 184 -4.40 -11.02 7.87
N LYS A 185 -3.32 -11.63 8.37
CA LYS A 185 -1.96 -11.26 7.98
C LYS A 185 -1.64 -11.60 6.52
N GLU A 186 -2.21 -12.67 5.97
CA GLU A 186 -2.03 -13.01 4.55
C GLU A 186 -2.52 -11.87 3.64
N VAL A 187 -3.74 -11.36 3.87
CA VAL A 187 -4.28 -10.25 3.07
C VAL A 187 -3.56 -8.93 3.37
N TYR A 188 -3.10 -8.73 4.60
CA TYR A 188 -2.26 -7.58 4.93
C TYR A 188 -0.97 -7.55 4.09
N GLU A 189 -0.27 -8.67 3.96
CA GLU A 189 0.94 -8.76 3.15
C GLU A 189 0.65 -8.50 1.66
N ILE A 190 -0.51 -8.91 1.15
CA ILE A 190 -0.93 -8.57 -0.22
C ILE A 190 -1.02 -7.05 -0.37
N TYR A 191 -1.77 -6.38 0.51
CA TYR A 191 -1.88 -4.92 0.46
C TYR A 191 -0.51 -4.24 0.62
N ASN A 192 0.31 -4.71 1.54
CA ASN A 192 1.65 -4.17 1.76
C ASN A 192 2.50 -4.24 0.50
N ASN A 193 2.56 -5.40 -0.15
CA ASN A 193 3.33 -5.59 -1.38
C ASN A 193 2.78 -4.72 -2.53
N LEU A 194 1.45 -4.71 -2.73
CA LEU A 194 0.82 -3.86 -3.76
C LEU A 194 1.11 -2.37 -3.53
N PHE A 195 1.05 -1.93 -2.29
CA PHE A 195 1.35 -0.56 -1.92
C PHE A 195 2.82 -0.23 -2.20
N MET A 196 3.74 -1.09 -1.77
CA MET A 196 5.18 -0.93 -2.01
C MET A 196 5.51 -0.90 -3.51
N ASP A 197 4.89 -1.75 -4.32
CA ASP A 197 5.06 -1.75 -5.78
C ASP A 197 4.51 -0.48 -6.44
N TYR A 198 3.33 -0.03 -6.00
CA TYR A 198 2.77 1.26 -6.41
C TYR A 198 3.72 2.40 -6.06
N PHE A 199 4.26 2.42 -4.84
CA PHE A 199 5.21 3.44 -4.40
C PHE A 199 6.46 3.46 -5.25
N LYS A 200 7.07 2.29 -5.41
CA LYS A 200 8.28 2.12 -6.21
C LYS A 200 8.05 2.64 -7.62
N THR A 201 6.95 2.28 -8.26
CA THR A 201 6.60 2.74 -9.62
C THR A 201 6.38 4.25 -9.65
N TYR A 202 5.56 4.77 -8.74
CA TYR A 202 5.23 6.20 -8.63
C TYR A 202 6.47 7.08 -8.45
N THR A 203 7.37 6.67 -7.55
CA THR A 203 8.63 7.35 -7.30
C THR A 203 9.61 7.17 -8.44
N ASN A 204 9.67 5.99 -9.08
CA ASN A 204 10.59 5.71 -10.18
C ASN A 204 10.34 6.58 -11.40
N GLU A 205 9.08 6.85 -11.74
CA GLU A 205 8.72 7.74 -12.84
C GLU A 205 9.13 9.19 -12.59
N ARG A 206 9.15 9.62 -11.32
CA ARG A 206 9.37 11.02 -10.92
C ARG A 206 10.78 11.33 -10.45
N LYS A 207 11.53 10.35 -9.96
CA LYS A 207 12.90 10.53 -9.44
C LYS A 207 13.84 11.14 -10.49
N ALA A 208 13.76 10.65 -11.73
CA ALA A 208 14.62 11.13 -12.81
C ALA A 208 14.33 12.59 -13.13
N SER A 209 13.04 12.94 -13.16
CA SER A 209 12.57 14.33 -13.34
C SER A 209 12.98 15.22 -12.16
N PHE A 210 12.95 14.71 -10.93
CA PHE A 210 13.40 15.45 -9.74
C PHE A 210 14.90 15.78 -9.82
N VAL A 211 15.76 14.78 -10.04
CA VAL A 211 17.21 15.00 -10.15
C VAL A 211 17.53 15.88 -11.36
N LYS A 212 16.83 15.70 -12.48
CA LYS A 212 16.97 16.58 -13.66
C LYS A 212 16.64 18.04 -13.33
N ALA A 213 15.55 18.31 -12.62
CA ALA A 213 15.17 19.66 -12.22
C ALA A 213 16.25 20.31 -11.32
N LEU A 214 16.86 19.54 -10.42
CA LEU A 214 18.01 20.02 -9.62
C LEU A 214 19.25 20.29 -10.49
N LEU A 215 19.54 19.48 -11.51
CA LEU A 215 20.68 19.74 -12.42
C LEU A 215 20.47 20.98 -13.30
N GLU A 216 19.22 21.21 -13.71
CA GLU A 216 18.78 22.35 -14.53
C GLU A 216 18.49 23.62 -13.71
N GLU A 217 18.76 23.59 -12.41
CA GLU A 217 18.61 24.75 -11.50
C GLU A 217 17.16 25.26 -11.39
N ASN A 218 16.18 24.38 -11.66
CA ASN A 218 14.77 24.70 -11.67
C ASN A 218 14.12 24.36 -10.32
N GLU A 219 14.26 25.28 -9.35
CA GLU A 219 13.73 25.14 -7.99
C GLU A 219 12.21 24.89 -7.97
N GLU A 220 11.44 25.58 -8.82
CA GLU A 220 9.98 25.45 -8.87
C GLU A 220 9.53 24.06 -9.35
N ALA A 221 10.20 23.52 -10.37
CA ALA A 221 9.93 22.17 -10.84
C ALA A 221 10.32 21.11 -9.79
N ALA A 222 11.49 21.27 -9.16
CA ALA A 222 11.94 20.37 -8.10
C ALA A 222 10.99 20.40 -6.89
N ASP A 223 10.54 21.59 -6.48
CA ASP A 223 9.54 21.79 -5.41
C ASP A 223 8.24 21.04 -5.69
N SER A 224 7.73 21.21 -6.91
CA SER A 224 6.47 20.61 -7.35
C SER A 224 6.56 19.09 -7.36
N ILE A 225 7.63 18.54 -7.95
CA ILE A 225 7.83 17.09 -8.06
C ILE A 225 8.01 16.46 -6.68
N LEU A 226 8.86 17.04 -5.82
CA LEU A 226 9.09 16.49 -4.49
C LEU A 226 7.82 16.61 -3.62
N SER A 227 7.12 17.74 -3.67
CA SER A 227 5.83 17.90 -2.96
C SER A 227 4.78 16.88 -3.42
N ASP A 228 4.72 16.57 -4.72
CA ASP A 228 3.83 15.53 -5.26
C ASP A 228 4.20 14.13 -4.74
N ILE A 229 5.50 13.81 -4.69
CA ILE A 229 6.00 12.57 -4.08
C ILE A 229 5.61 12.51 -2.60
N LEU A 230 5.87 13.56 -1.81
CA LEU A 230 5.54 13.63 -0.38
C LEU A 230 4.04 13.46 -0.13
N MET A 231 3.20 14.08 -0.97
CA MET A 231 1.74 14.00 -0.86
C MET A 231 1.24 12.56 -0.96
N LYS A 232 1.86 11.77 -1.82
CA LYS A 232 1.47 10.37 -2.05
C LYS A 232 2.21 9.36 -1.20
N THR A 233 3.39 9.65 -0.67
CA THR A 233 4.23 8.68 0.06
C THR A 233 4.11 8.76 1.58
N ILE A 234 3.73 9.92 2.12
CA ILE A 234 3.85 10.17 3.56
C ILE A 234 2.53 9.97 4.31
N SER A 235 2.59 9.25 5.44
CA SER A 235 1.56 9.34 6.47
C SER A 235 1.80 10.56 7.36
N TYR A 236 0.75 11.26 7.76
CA TYR A 236 0.84 12.55 8.48
C TYR A 236 1.63 12.50 9.81
N TYR A 237 1.88 11.30 10.34
CA TYR A 237 2.48 11.07 11.65
C TYR A 237 4.02 11.08 11.66
N ASP A 238 4.69 10.97 10.51
CA ASP A 238 6.16 10.99 10.42
C ASP A 238 6.67 12.41 10.13
N ASN A 239 6.94 13.20 11.17
CA ASN A 239 7.31 14.62 11.06
C ASN A 239 8.65 14.94 11.77
N ASN A 240 9.75 14.32 11.36
CA ASN A 240 11.08 14.76 11.79
C ASN A 240 12.10 14.72 10.64
N GLU A 241 13.21 15.44 10.80
CA GLU A 241 14.24 15.60 9.76
C GLU A 241 14.87 14.27 9.34
N ALA A 242 15.10 13.35 10.29
CA ALA A 242 15.68 12.04 10.02
C ALA A 242 14.79 11.19 9.09
N PHE A 243 13.47 11.32 9.21
CA PHE A 243 12.52 10.66 8.32
C PHE A 243 12.64 11.19 6.88
N TYR A 244 12.62 12.52 6.67
CA TYR A 244 12.76 13.10 5.32
C TYR A 244 14.10 12.80 4.68
N HIS A 245 15.18 12.78 5.47
CA HIS A 245 16.48 12.31 5.03
C HIS A 245 16.42 10.86 4.54
N GLY A 246 15.83 9.95 5.33
CA GLY A 246 15.64 8.56 4.94
C GLY A 246 14.81 8.39 3.67
N LEU A 247 13.74 9.18 3.54
CA LEU A 247 12.90 9.21 2.33
C LEU A 247 13.69 9.62 1.09
N LEU A 248 14.48 10.70 1.16
CA LEU A 248 15.32 11.14 0.06
C LEU A 248 16.39 10.10 -0.30
N MET A 249 16.99 9.43 0.71
CA MET A 249 17.93 8.33 0.47
C MET A 249 17.26 7.15 -0.25
N GLY A 250 16.02 6.81 0.12
CA GLY A 250 15.23 5.79 -0.59
C GLY A 250 14.92 6.20 -2.03
N LEU A 251 14.44 7.43 -2.22
CA LEU A 251 14.09 8.00 -3.53
C LEU A 251 15.28 8.04 -4.50
N LEU A 252 16.48 8.31 -3.97
CA LEU A 252 17.71 8.50 -4.74
C LEU A 252 18.62 7.26 -4.78
N SER A 253 18.13 6.10 -4.32
CA SER A 253 18.91 4.86 -4.16
C SER A 253 19.59 4.34 -5.44
N ASP A 254 19.11 4.72 -6.62
CA ASP A 254 19.71 4.35 -7.91
C ASP A 254 20.83 5.30 -8.39
N TYR A 255 21.08 6.38 -7.66
CA TYR A 255 22.18 7.30 -7.92
C TYR A 255 23.39 6.98 -7.03
N ILE A 256 24.56 7.49 -7.41
CA ILE A 256 25.75 7.41 -6.54
C ILE A 256 25.56 8.45 -5.42
N VAL A 257 24.97 8.03 -4.31
CA VAL A 257 24.63 8.91 -3.19
C VAL A 257 25.45 8.55 -1.96
N GLU A 258 26.04 9.56 -1.32
CA GLU A 258 26.56 9.45 0.04
C GLU A 258 25.72 10.32 0.97
N SER A 259 25.32 9.79 2.11
CA SER A 259 24.72 10.57 3.17
C SER A 259 25.73 10.91 4.25
N ASN A 260 25.48 12.01 4.96
CA ASN A 260 26.16 12.30 6.20
C ASN A 260 27.70 12.32 6.03
N LYS A 261 28.16 12.86 4.89
CA LYS A 261 29.56 12.84 4.47
C LYS A 261 30.30 14.05 5.01
N GLU A 262 31.47 13.82 5.63
CA GLU A 262 32.38 14.90 5.98
C GLU A 262 32.95 15.54 4.72
N ILE A 263 32.66 16.82 4.52
CA ILE A 263 33.09 17.58 3.35
C ILE A 263 33.16 19.07 3.71
N GLY A 264 34.15 19.78 3.16
CA GLY A 264 34.41 21.17 3.55
C GLY A 264 34.73 21.28 5.04
N GLU A 265 33.94 22.06 5.78
CA GLU A 265 34.11 22.33 7.22
C GLU A 265 32.95 21.76 8.05
N GLY A 266 32.28 20.71 7.55
CA GLY A 266 31.17 20.07 8.25
C GLY A 266 30.77 18.72 7.65
N ARG A 267 29.51 18.37 7.86
CA ARG A 267 28.91 17.10 7.42
C ARG A 267 27.67 17.42 6.58
N ALA A 268 27.73 17.13 5.29
CA ALA A 268 26.59 17.34 4.39
C ALA A 268 25.59 16.19 4.56
N ASP A 269 24.29 16.51 4.53
CA ASP A 269 23.25 15.48 4.67
C ASP A 269 23.25 14.50 3.51
N ILE A 270 23.19 14.99 2.26
CA ILE A 270 23.13 14.14 1.07
C ILE A 270 24.00 14.75 -0.03
N ILE A 271 24.83 13.91 -0.66
CA ILE A 271 25.62 14.27 -1.85
C ILE A 271 25.30 13.28 -2.97
N ILE A 272 24.88 13.79 -4.13
CA ILE A 272 24.62 13.01 -5.33
C ILE A 272 25.78 13.23 -6.31
N TYR A 273 26.52 12.17 -6.60
CA TYR A 273 27.65 12.19 -7.51
C TYR A 273 27.23 11.82 -8.94
N PRO A 274 27.77 12.52 -9.94
CA PRO A 274 27.68 12.09 -11.33
C PRO A 274 28.58 10.86 -11.58
N HIS A 275 28.29 10.09 -12.63
CA HIS A 275 29.14 8.97 -13.04
C HIS A 275 30.56 9.36 -13.48
N THR A 276 30.80 10.65 -13.79
CA THR A 276 32.11 11.15 -14.22
C THR A 276 32.46 12.45 -13.51
N PHE A 277 33.75 12.72 -13.30
CA PHE A 277 34.23 13.96 -12.66
C PHE A 277 33.90 15.26 -13.41
N ASN A 278 33.49 15.16 -14.68
CA ASN A 278 33.02 16.30 -15.47
C ASN A 278 31.54 16.64 -15.22
N GLY A 279 30.78 15.78 -14.53
CA GLY A 279 29.41 16.08 -14.19
C GLY A 279 29.29 17.04 -13.00
N LYS A 280 28.10 17.60 -12.83
CA LYS A 280 27.74 18.48 -11.71
C LYS A 280 27.33 17.64 -10.50
N VAL A 281 27.99 17.83 -9.37
CA VAL A 281 27.64 17.22 -8.07
C VAL A 281 26.49 18.01 -7.43
N ILE A 282 25.52 17.33 -6.82
CA ILE A 282 24.42 17.96 -6.10
C ILE A 282 24.63 17.74 -4.61
N ILE A 283 24.56 18.80 -3.82
CA ILE A 283 24.61 18.76 -2.35
C ILE A 283 23.25 19.19 -1.82
N ILE A 284 22.68 18.41 -0.91
CA ILE A 284 21.39 18.69 -0.27
C ILE A 284 21.58 18.77 1.23
N GLU A 285 20.97 19.80 1.83
CA GLU A 285 20.88 19.99 3.28
C GLU A 285 19.39 20.05 3.67
N CYS A 286 18.96 19.16 4.55
CA CYS A 286 17.58 19.04 4.98
C CYS A 286 17.29 19.92 6.20
N LYS A 287 16.05 20.38 6.33
CA LYS A 287 15.53 21.04 7.53
C LYS A 287 14.09 20.60 7.77
N HIS A 288 13.70 20.48 9.03
CA HIS A 288 12.31 20.31 9.42
C HIS A 288 11.72 21.62 9.94
N SER A 289 10.59 22.05 9.38
CA SER A 289 9.86 23.24 9.80
C SER A 289 8.69 22.88 10.70
N SER A 290 8.64 23.51 11.88
CA SER A 290 7.57 23.26 12.85
C SER A 290 6.22 23.81 12.38
N ARG A 291 6.24 24.87 11.56
CA ARG A 291 5.07 25.53 10.98
C ARG A 291 5.27 25.77 9.49
N ILE A 292 4.17 25.81 8.74
CA ILE A 292 4.22 25.98 7.29
C ILE A 292 4.77 27.35 6.89
N GLU A 293 4.57 28.38 7.72
CA GLU A 293 5.07 29.74 7.49
C GLU A 293 6.60 29.82 7.57
N GLU A 294 7.24 28.87 8.27
CA GLU A 294 8.69 28.82 8.47
C GLU A 294 9.43 28.16 7.29
N ILE A 295 8.72 27.40 6.45
CA ILE A 295 9.31 26.51 5.43
C ILE A 295 10.28 27.22 4.48
N VAL A 296 9.93 28.44 4.05
CA VAL A 296 10.78 29.23 3.15
C VAL A 296 12.02 29.77 3.87
N SER A 297 11.88 30.12 5.14
CA SER A 297 13.00 30.62 5.93
C SER A 297 13.98 29.50 6.28
N ASP A 298 13.48 28.29 6.55
CA ASP A 298 14.30 27.15 6.89
C ASP A 298 15.01 26.56 5.66
N SER A 299 14.38 26.55 4.48
CA SER A 299 15.05 26.12 3.25
C SER A 299 16.25 27.02 2.93
N ARG A 300 16.11 28.33 3.16
CA ARG A 300 17.21 29.30 3.05
C ARG A 300 18.29 29.07 4.09
N LYS A 301 17.95 28.70 5.33
CA LYS A 301 18.96 28.33 6.36
C LYS A 301 19.77 27.12 5.91
N GLY A 302 19.14 26.10 5.35
CA GLY A 302 19.84 24.95 4.77
C GLY A 302 20.80 25.35 3.64
N ALA A 303 20.33 26.17 2.69
CA ALA A 303 21.17 26.66 1.59
C ALA A 303 22.35 27.51 2.10
N GLN A 304 22.12 28.33 3.12
CA GLN A 304 23.16 29.13 3.77
C GLN A 304 24.17 28.24 4.51
N GLN A 305 23.74 27.16 5.15
CA GLN A 305 24.63 26.21 5.82
C GLN A 305 25.61 25.56 4.84
N ILE A 306 25.15 25.18 3.64
CA ILE A 306 26.01 24.65 2.56
C ILE A 306 27.14 25.66 2.22
N LYS A 307 26.79 26.95 2.17
CA LYS A 307 27.73 28.04 1.90
C LYS A 307 28.72 28.23 3.04
N ASP A 308 28.22 28.35 4.26
CA ASP A 308 29.01 28.65 5.45
C ASP A 308 30.02 27.53 5.75
N ARG A 309 29.61 26.28 5.53
CA ARG A 309 30.45 25.09 5.73
C ARG A 309 31.30 24.72 4.51
N LYS A 310 31.26 25.53 3.45
CA LYS A 310 32.10 25.37 2.24
C LYS A 310 31.98 23.98 1.59
N TYR A 311 30.78 23.39 1.60
CA TYR A 311 30.58 22.04 1.06
C TYR A 311 30.89 21.97 -0.44
N LEU A 312 30.50 23.01 -1.20
CA LEU A 312 30.83 23.09 -2.63
C LEU A 312 32.34 23.07 -2.88
N GLN A 313 33.12 23.87 -2.13
CA GLN A 313 34.58 23.89 -2.25
C GLN A 313 35.19 22.55 -1.86
N GLY A 314 34.65 21.88 -0.84
CA GLY A 314 35.09 20.54 -0.45
C GLY A 314 34.95 19.54 -1.61
N VAL A 315 33.82 19.56 -2.32
CA VAL A 315 33.60 18.70 -3.50
C VAL A 315 34.56 19.04 -4.65
N LEU A 316 34.81 20.33 -4.90
CA LEU A 316 35.76 20.75 -5.94
C LEU A 316 37.20 20.31 -5.59
N SER A 317 37.57 20.33 -4.31
CA SER A 317 38.92 19.95 -3.85
C SER A 317 39.26 18.47 -4.06
N ILE A 318 38.25 17.61 -4.14
CA ILE A 318 38.42 16.16 -4.39
C ILE A 318 38.32 15.78 -5.87
N GLY A 319 38.28 16.77 -6.78
CA GLY A 319 38.49 16.56 -8.23
C GLY A 319 37.26 16.74 -9.13
N TYR A 320 36.08 17.04 -8.58
CA TYR A 320 34.91 17.39 -9.39
C TYR A 320 35.00 18.83 -9.91
N LYS A 321 34.47 19.07 -11.11
CA LYS A 321 34.55 20.40 -11.77
C LYS A 321 33.41 21.34 -11.41
N GLU A 322 32.23 20.79 -11.15
CA GLU A 322 31.02 21.56 -10.89
C GLU A 322 30.28 20.97 -9.69
N ALA A 323 29.71 21.86 -8.87
CA ALA A 323 28.87 21.49 -7.75
C ALA A 323 27.74 22.52 -7.58
N ILE A 324 26.58 22.05 -7.14
CA ILE A 324 25.41 22.86 -6.83
C ILE A 324 24.82 22.43 -5.48
N GLY A 325 24.24 23.36 -4.74
CA GLY A 325 23.75 23.14 -3.39
C GLY A 325 22.30 23.56 -3.20
N TYR A 326 21.53 22.75 -2.46
CA TYR A 326 20.13 23.00 -2.16
C TYR A 326 19.82 22.81 -0.68
N GLY A 327 19.22 23.81 -0.05
CA GLY A 327 18.53 23.64 1.22
C GLY A 327 17.09 23.23 0.99
N ILE A 328 16.66 22.11 1.57
CA ILE A 328 15.28 21.60 1.47
C ILE A 328 14.65 21.61 2.86
N ALA A 329 13.59 22.40 3.04
CA ALA A 329 12.79 22.38 4.26
C ALA A 329 11.48 21.62 4.05
N PHE A 330 11.09 20.83 5.04
CA PHE A 330 9.89 20.02 5.02
C PHE A 330 8.91 20.43 6.12
N HIS A 331 7.62 20.44 5.77
CA HIS A 331 6.53 20.51 6.74
C HIS A 331 5.41 19.54 6.32
N LYS A 332 5.28 18.42 7.03
CA LYS A 332 4.32 17.35 6.71
C LYS A 332 4.50 16.85 5.29
N LYS A 333 3.53 17.11 4.41
CA LYS A 333 3.52 16.66 3.02
C LYS A 333 3.97 17.74 2.02
N ARG A 334 4.60 18.82 2.50
CA ARG A 334 5.07 19.93 1.67
C ARG A 334 6.55 20.14 1.87
N CYS A 335 7.23 20.58 0.81
CA CYS A 335 8.61 21.03 0.89
C CYS A 335 8.80 22.42 0.27
N LYS A 336 9.91 23.06 0.64
CA LYS A 336 10.48 24.18 -0.11
C LYS A 336 11.97 23.92 -0.32
N ILE A 337 12.40 24.06 -1.56
CA ILE A 337 13.76 23.91 -2.04
C ILE A 337 14.30 25.32 -2.29
N THR A 338 15.54 25.54 -1.89
CA THR A 338 16.25 26.79 -2.14
C THR A 338 17.68 26.50 -2.56
N MET A 339 18.02 26.92 -3.76
CA MET A 339 19.36 26.88 -4.30
C MET A 339 20.28 27.87 -3.58
N ILE A 340 21.51 27.46 -3.36
CA ILE A 340 22.58 28.34 -2.90
C ILE A 340 22.82 29.47 -3.91
N LYS A 341 22.99 30.69 -3.40
CA LYS A 341 23.31 31.89 -4.18
C LYS A 341 24.73 32.37 -3.97
#